data_AF-A0A1X0UTN5-F1
#
_entry.id   AF-A0A1X0UTN5-F1
#
_cell.length_a   1.000
_cell.length_b   1.000
_cell.length_c   1.000
_cell.angle_alpha   90.00
_cell.angle_beta   90.00
_cell.angle_gamma   90.00
#
_symmetry.space_group_name_H-M   'P 1'
#
loop_
_entity.id
_entity.type
_entity.pdbx_description
1 polymer ?
#
loop_
_entity_poly.entity_id
_entity_poly.type
_entity_poly.pdbx_seq_one_letter_code
_entity_poly.pdbx_strand_id
1 'polypeptide(L)'
;MQMFKKTMCAVGFAGCGLLGFAAVAHAGPLVPPPNVVGMSESEARGVLADDGYKPKVISRNGGGPNCVVFHQSSVTDFAYRQNDDEDVYRVYLAVNCLA
;
A
#
# COMPACT_ATOMS: atom_id res chain seq x y z
N MET A 1 56.77 -35.52 -22.50
CA MET A 1 56.45 -35.68 -21.07
C MET A 1 55.10 -35.03 -20.79
N GLN A 2 54.25 -35.74 -20.04
CA GLN A 2 53.35 -35.27 -19.00
C GLN A 2 52.39 -34.10 -19.35
N MET A 3 51.12 -34.41 -19.61
CA MET A 3 50.06 -34.34 -18.58
C MET A 3 49.83 -32.91 -18.06
N PHE A 4 49.15 -32.06 -18.86
CA PHE A 4 48.41 -30.95 -18.26
C PHE A 4 47.03 -31.44 -17.82
N LYS A 5 46.96 -31.53 -16.51
CA LYS A 5 45.99 -32.19 -15.66
C LYS A 5 44.67 -31.43 -15.68
N LYS A 6 43.59 -32.20 -15.77
CA LYS A 6 42.19 -31.85 -15.46
C LYS A 6 42.08 -30.71 -14.44
N THR A 7 41.35 -29.65 -14.77
CA THR A 7 40.48 -28.97 -13.81
C THR A 7 39.22 -28.56 -14.56
N MET A 8 38.23 -29.46 -14.51
CA MET A 8 36.86 -29.17 -14.88
C MET A 8 36.34 -28.13 -13.89
N CYS A 9 36.07 -26.92 -14.34
CA CYS A 9 35.11 -26.06 -13.64
C CYS A 9 33.73 -26.67 -13.88
N ALA A 10 33.29 -27.48 -12.91
CA ALA A 10 31.92 -27.92 -12.81
C ALA A 10 31.02 -26.70 -12.56
N VAL A 11 30.61 -26.02 -13.63
CA VAL A 11 29.46 -25.10 -13.61
C VAL A 11 28.22 -25.98 -13.71
N GLY A 12 27.87 -26.62 -12.61
CA GLY A 12 26.58 -27.25 -12.41
C GLY A 12 25.59 -26.18 -11.96
N PHE A 13 25.10 -25.35 -12.88
CA PHE A 13 23.94 -24.49 -12.62
C PHE A 13 22.68 -25.34 -12.78
N ALA A 14 22.44 -26.20 -11.79
CA ALA A 14 21.15 -26.86 -11.62
C ALA A 14 20.11 -25.79 -11.30
N GLY A 15 18.98 -25.87 -12.00
CA GLY A 15 17.98 -24.81 -12.12
C GLY A 15 17.55 -24.13 -10.82
N CYS A 16 17.53 -22.80 -10.89
CA CYS A 16 16.62 -21.93 -10.14
C CYS A 16 16.00 -21.06 -11.24
N GLY A 17 14.94 -21.49 -11.90
CA GLY A 17 13.62 -21.55 -11.28
C GLY A 17 13.03 -20.14 -11.32
N LEU A 18 12.39 -19.81 -12.45
CA LEU A 18 11.41 -18.74 -12.63
C LEU A 18 11.76 -17.32 -12.13
N LEU A 19 11.97 -16.46 -13.12
CA LEU A 19 11.67 -15.03 -13.08
C LEU A 19 10.31 -14.77 -12.42
N GLY A 20 10.31 -14.23 -11.20
CA GLY A 20 9.14 -13.71 -10.48
C GLY A 20 9.66 -13.06 -9.21
N PHE A 21 9.45 -11.79 -8.90
CA PHE A 21 8.30 -10.94 -9.16
C PHE A 21 8.79 -9.57 -9.61
N ALA A 22 8.15 -8.99 -10.64
CA ALA A 22 8.22 -7.55 -10.84
C ALA A 22 7.68 -6.90 -9.57
N ALA A 23 8.54 -6.20 -8.82
CA ALA A 23 8.07 -5.26 -7.81
C ALA A 23 7.31 -4.18 -8.59
N VAL A 24 5.99 -4.28 -8.61
CA VAL A 24 5.15 -3.21 -9.17
C VAL A 24 5.27 -2.07 -8.16
N ALA A 25 6.05 -1.05 -8.50
CA ALA A 25 6.03 0.21 -7.78
C ALA A 25 4.60 0.74 -7.86
N HIS A 26 3.86 0.65 -6.76
CA HIS A 26 2.50 1.20 -6.70
C HIS A 26 2.66 2.70 -6.50
N ALA A 27 2.73 3.44 -7.61
CA ALA A 27 2.63 4.89 -7.57
C ALA A 27 1.30 5.25 -6.89
N GLY A 28 1.37 6.01 -5.80
CA GLY A 28 0.18 6.42 -5.06
C GLY A 28 -0.80 7.20 -5.94
N PRO A 29 -2.10 7.17 -5.62
CA PRO A 29 -3.13 7.84 -6.42
C PRO A 29 -2.87 9.36 -6.53
N LEU A 30 -2.97 9.88 -7.75
CA LEU A 30 -2.72 11.30 -8.09
C LEU A 30 -3.97 12.17 -8.02
N VAL A 31 -5.14 11.55 -7.92
CA VAL A 31 -6.43 12.25 -7.84
C VAL A 31 -6.84 12.44 -6.37
N PRO A 32 -7.76 13.37 -6.05
CA PRO A 32 -8.33 13.46 -4.72
C PRO A 32 -9.13 12.19 -4.38
N PRO A 33 -9.10 11.73 -3.12
CA PRO A 33 -9.85 10.54 -2.70
C PRO A 33 -11.36 10.77 -2.78
N PRO A 34 -12.14 9.71 -3.04
CA PRO A 34 -13.59 9.77 -2.99
C PRO A 34 -14.09 10.14 -1.58
N ASN A 35 -15.24 10.81 -1.52
CA ASN A 35 -15.90 11.12 -0.25
C ASN A 35 -16.60 9.88 0.30
N VAL A 36 -16.22 9.45 1.51
CA VAL A 36 -16.78 8.28 2.20
C VAL A 36 -17.52 8.64 3.49
N VAL A 37 -17.78 9.93 3.73
CA VAL A 37 -18.60 10.36 4.87
C VAL A 37 -20.01 9.77 4.77
N GLY A 38 -20.49 9.19 5.88
CA GLY A 38 -21.77 8.48 5.96
C GLY A 38 -21.68 6.97 5.69
N MET A 39 -20.57 6.48 5.16
CA MET A 39 -20.35 5.04 4.96
C MET A 39 -19.94 4.33 6.26
N SER A 40 -20.14 3.02 6.31
CA SER A 40 -19.56 2.19 7.36
C SER A 40 -18.02 2.22 7.28
N GLU A 41 -17.33 2.07 8.41
CA GLU A 41 -15.86 2.04 8.43
C GLU A 41 -15.30 0.98 7.47
N SER A 42 -15.90 -0.21 7.43
CA SER A 42 -15.50 -1.29 6.52
C SER A 42 -15.66 -0.94 5.05
N GLU A 43 -16.79 -0.35 4.69
CA GLU A 43 -17.10 0.06 3.32
C GLU A 43 -16.20 1.21 2.88
N ALA A 44 -16.05 2.23 3.73
CA ALA A 44 -15.16 3.36 3.50
C ALA A 44 -13.71 2.91 3.24
N ARG A 45 -13.22 1.94 4.03
CA ARG A 45 -11.88 1.37 3.83
C ARG A 45 -11.78 0.59 2.52
N GLY A 46 -12.83 -0.12 2.14
CA GLY A 46 -12.89 -0.84 0.86
C GLY A 46 -12.81 0.11 -0.33
N VAL A 47 -13.68 1.13 -0.36
CA VAL A 47 -13.73 2.14 -1.43
C VAL A 47 -12.39 2.86 -1.58
N LEU A 48 -11.81 3.30 -0.47
CA LEU A 48 -10.53 4.01 -0.50
C LEU A 48 -9.36 3.10 -0.90
N ALA A 49 -9.38 1.82 -0.51
CA ALA A 49 -8.34 0.87 -0.88
C ALA A 49 -8.42 0.45 -2.36
N ASP A 50 -9.63 0.34 -2.91
CA ASP A 50 -9.86 0.06 -4.35
C ASP A 50 -9.22 1.16 -5.22
N ASP A 51 -9.33 2.42 -4.77
CA ASP A 51 -8.69 3.57 -5.41
C ASP A 51 -7.20 3.74 -5.04
N GLY A 52 -6.61 2.79 -4.31
CA GLY A 52 -5.18 2.79 -3.96
C GLY A 52 -4.79 3.67 -2.77
N TYR A 53 -5.75 4.21 -2.01
CA TYR A 53 -5.47 4.95 -0.78
C TYR A 53 -5.36 4.02 0.44
N LYS A 54 -4.58 4.47 1.42
CA LYS A 54 -4.41 3.78 2.72
C LYS A 54 -5.03 4.63 3.83
N PRO A 55 -6.36 4.56 4.07
CA PRO A 55 -7.00 5.39 5.08
C PRO A 55 -6.55 5.04 6.50
N LYS A 56 -6.39 6.07 7.33
CA LYS A 56 -6.11 5.93 8.76
C LYS A 56 -7.24 6.52 9.59
N VAL A 57 -7.80 5.72 10.49
CA VAL A 57 -8.75 6.22 11.49
C VAL A 57 -7.94 6.91 12.59
N ILE A 58 -8.14 8.20 12.79
CA ILE A 58 -7.43 9.02 13.79
C ILE A 58 -8.30 9.41 14.98
N SER A 59 -9.62 9.27 14.84
CA SER A 59 -10.58 9.56 15.89
C SER A 59 -11.70 8.54 15.84
N ARG A 60 -12.02 7.99 17.00
CA ARG A 60 -13.12 7.05 17.20
C ARG A 60 -13.95 7.54 18.37
N ASN A 61 -15.22 7.84 18.11
CA ASN A 61 -16.20 8.19 19.13
C ASN A 61 -17.08 6.98 19.44
N GLY A 62 -17.43 6.77 20.72
CA GLY A 62 -18.21 5.60 21.14
C GLY A 62 -17.40 4.30 21.23
N GLY A 63 -18.09 3.17 21.39
CA GLY A 63 -17.47 1.87 21.68
C GLY A 63 -18.20 0.65 21.14
N GLY A 64 -19.24 0.84 20.33
CA GLY A 64 -19.95 -0.28 19.72
C GLY A 64 -19.25 -0.85 18.47
N PRO A 65 -19.75 -1.97 17.94
CA PRO A 65 -19.14 -2.67 16.81
C PRO A 65 -19.40 -2.00 15.46
N ASN A 66 -20.43 -1.15 15.37
CA ASN A 66 -20.87 -0.53 14.12
C ASN A 66 -20.40 0.93 14.07
N CYS A 67 -19.39 1.19 13.22
CA CYS A 67 -18.80 2.52 13.08
C CYS A 67 -19.14 3.13 11.73
N VAL A 68 -19.52 4.41 11.73
CA VAL A 68 -19.83 5.22 10.55
C VAL A 68 -18.83 6.37 10.46
N VAL A 69 -18.32 6.65 9.27
CA VAL A 69 -17.45 7.81 9.03
C VAL A 69 -18.27 9.09 9.15
N PHE A 70 -17.91 9.98 10.08
CA PHE A 70 -18.56 11.28 10.22
C PHE A 70 -17.71 12.44 9.72
N HIS A 71 -16.40 12.23 9.54
CA HIS A 71 -15.49 13.22 9.01
C HIS A 71 -14.33 12.56 8.26
N GLN A 72 -14.01 13.09 7.09
CA GLN A 72 -12.87 12.70 6.28
C GLN A 72 -12.00 13.93 6.02
N SER A 73 -10.69 13.76 6.15
CA SER A 73 -9.70 14.77 5.77
C SER A 73 -8.66 14.12 4.86
N SER A 74 -8.32 14.80 3.77
CA SER A 74 -7.26 14.38 2.85
C SER A 74 -6.20 15.46 2.79
N VAL A 75 -4.95 15.07 3.04
CA VAL A 75 -3.81 15.97 2.99
C VAL A 75 -2.90 15.55 1.85
N THR A 76 -2.57 16.49 0.98
CA THR A 76 -1.55 16.30 -0.06
C THR A 76 -0.18 16.61 0.51
N ASP A 77 0.75 15.66 0.45
CA ASP A 77 2.15 15.93 0.80
C ASP A 77 2.86 16.51 -0.43
N PHE A 78 2.97 17.84 -0.51
CA PHE A 78 3.71 18.53 -1.58
C PHE A 78 5.21 18.63 -1.27
N ALA A 79 5.83 17.60 -0.69
CA ALA A 79 7.28 17.60 -0.49
C ALA A 79 8.00 17.61 -1.85
N TYR A 80 8.57 18.77 -2.19
CA TYR A 80 9.40 19.07 -3.36
C TYR A 80 10.71 18.23 -3.46
N ARG A 81 10.82 17.13 -2.72
CA ARG A 81 11.94 16.19 -2.79
C ARG A 81 11.42 14.81 -3.18
N GLN A 82 11.32 14.64 -4.49
CA GLN A 82 11.30 13.40 -5.25
C GLN A 82 12.09 12.30 -4.53
N ASN A 83 11.39 11.52 -3.71
CA ASN A 83 11.72 10.15 -3.37
C ASN A 83 10.50 9.36 -3.83
N ASP A 84 10.69 8.54 -4.85
CA ASP A 84 9.71 7.95 -5.76
C ASP A 84 8.63 7.01 -5.16
N ASP A 85 8.33 7.08 -3.85
CA ASP A 85 7.47 6.09 -3.18
C ASP A 85 6.43 6.67 -2.19
N GLU A 86 6.21 7.99 -2.15
CA GLU A 86 5.30 8.60 -1.15
C GLU A 86 3.88 8.80 -1.71
N ASP A 87 2.88 8.16 -1.07
CA ASP A 87 1.45 8.36 -1.35
C ASP A 87 1.11 9.87 -1.37
N VAL A 88 0.78 10.42 -2.54
CA VAL A 88 0.53 11.88 -2.72
C VAL A 88 -0.58 12.38 -1.80
N TYR A 89 -1.58 11.54 -1.51
CA TYR A 89 -2.67 11.84 -0.60
C TYR A 89 -2.65 10.93 0.62
N ARG A 90 -2.63 11.53 1.80
CA ARG A 90 -2.87 10.87 3.08
C ARG A 90 -4.33 11.08 3.48
N VAL A 91 -5.06 9.99 3.68
CA VAL A 91 -6.50 10.04 4.03
C VAL A 91 -6.70 9.70 5.50
N TYR A 92 -7.34 10.61 6.21
CA TYR A 92 -7.67 10.50 7.63
C TYR A 92 -9.18 10.43 7.82
N LEU A 93 -9.63 9.48 8.63
CA LEU A 93 -11.03 9.26 8.94
C LEU A 93 -11.28 9.47 10.44
N ALA A 94 -12.43 10.06 10.74
CA ALA A 94 -13.03 10.03 12.08
C ALA A 94 -14.34 9.24 12.01
N VAL A 95 -14.50 8.30 12.94
CA VAL A 95 -15.63 7.38 12.96
C VAL A 95 -16.43 7.50 14.26
N ASN A 96 -17.75 7.35 14.15
CA ASN A 96 -18.66 7.31 15.27
C ASN A 96 -19.24 5.90 15.36
N CYS A 97 -18.97 5.23 16.48
CA CYS A 97 -19.32 3.84 16.73
C CYS A 97 -20.55 3.77 17.64
N LEU A 98 -21.67 3.36 17.06
CA LEU A 98 -22.95 3.23 17.75
C LEU A 98 -22.93 1.96 18.61
N ALA A 99 -23.26 2.12 19.90
CA ALA A 99 -23.38 1.04 20.87
C ALA A 99 -24.56 0.11 20.57
#